data_AF-A4X8C9-F1
#
_entry.id   AF-A4X8C9-F1
#
_cell.length_a   1.000
_cell.length_b   1.000
_cell.length_c   1.000
_cell.angle_alpha   90.00
_cell.angle_beta   90.00
_cell.angle_gamma   90.00
#
_symmetry.space_group_name_H-M   'P 1'
#
loop_
_entity.id
_entity.type
_entity.pdbx_description
1 polymer ?
#
loop_
_entity_poly.entity_id
_entity_poly.type
_entity_poly.pdbx_seq_one_letter_code
_entity_poly.pdbx_strand_id
1 'polypeptide(L)'
;MARYTDPKLRKRLKDEIKASDKGARPGQWSARKSQLLVKEYENQGGGYQGPRDERQQSLRRWGREKWQTREGGTRARQDGETKRYLPKRAWEQLPEEERRATDTKKRKASRSGRQYVANTGPARRSRRDTTSVDRLLDLRVPDAAKRLNSLDTRQLRSALRRERAGKSRKTLVRRIEAELARR
;
A
#
# COMPACT_ATOMS: atom_id res chain seq x y z
N MET A 1 15.38 9.96 -0.77
CA MET A 1 15.67 9.27 0.50
C MET A 1 15.62 10.28 1.63
N ALA A 2 14.79 10.04 2.66
CA ALA A 2 14.85 10.81 3.90
C ALA A 2 16.27 10.74 4.47
N ARG A 3 16.83 11.88 4.86
CA ARG A 3 18.17 11.95 5.47
C ARG A 3 18.05 11.66 6.97
N TYR A 4 18.95 10.88 7.54
CA TYR A 4 18.97 10.64 8.98
C TYR A 4 19.47 11.90 9.69
N THR A 5 18.86 12.28 10.82
CA THR A 5 19.34 13.42 11.62
C THR A 5 20.73 13.16 12.20
N ASP A 6 21.01 11.91 12.57
CA ASP A 6 22.34 11.48 13.02
C ASP A 6 22.78 10.19 12.29
N PRO A 7 23.48 10.33 11.15
CA PRO A 7 24.01 9.19 10.41
C PRO A 7 25.09 8.41 11.18
N LYS A 8 25.84 9.06 12.10
CA LYS A 8 26.93 8.42 12.85
C LYS A 8 26.36 7.51 13.93
N LEU A 9 25.40 8.00 14.71
CA LEU A 9 24.63 7.20 15.67
C LEU A 9 24.03 5.96 14.99
N ARG A 10 23.36 6.16 13.85
CA ARG A 10 22.74 5.05 13.12
C ARG A 10 23.76 4.02 12.66
N LYS A 11 24.93 4.45 12.18
CA LYS A 11 26.00 3.54 11.73
C LYS A 11 26.51 2.70 12.91
N ARG A 12 26.83 3.35 14.04
CA ARG A 12 27.26 2.67 15.27
C ARG A 12 26.25 1.60 15.71
N LEU A 13 24.98 1.98 15.85
CA LEU A 13 23.91 1.05 16.24
C LEU A 13 23.74 -0.10 15.26
N LYS A 14 23.90 0.16 13.95
CA LYS A 14 23.82 -0.87 12.92
C LYS A 14 24.92 -1.92 13.12
N ASP A 15 26.14 -1.47 13.37
CA ASP A 15 27.30 -2.35 13.52
C ASP A 15 27.20 -3.18 14.82
N GLU A 16 26.80 -2.55 15.93
CA GLU A 16 26.50 -3.22 17.21
C GLU A 16 25.40 -4.29 17.07
N ILE A 17 24.26 -3.93 16.46
CA ILE A 17 23.15 -4.88 16.24
C ILE A 17 23.57 -6.00 15.29
N LYS A 18 24.35 -5.69 14.26
CA LYS A 18 24.87 -6.71 13.34
C LYS A 18 25.77 -7.71 14.08
N ALA A 19 26.66 -7.24 14.95
CA ALA A 19 27.53 -8.07 15.77
C ALA A 19 26.77 -8.88 16.83
N SER A 20 25.65 -8.36 17.36
CA SER A 20 24.85 -9.06 18.36
C SER A 20 24.19 -10.35 17.83
N ASP A 21 23.78 -11.21 18.76
CA ASP A 21 22.94 -12.38 18.54
C ASP A 21 21.44 -12.06 18.47
N LYS A 22 21.05 -10.79 18.67
CA LYS A 22 19.65 -10.36 18.69
C LYS A 22 19.06 -10.33 17.28
N GLY A 23 18.06 -11.17 17.04
CA GLY A 23 17.25 -11.16 15.81
C GLY A 23 17.86 -11.87 14.59
N ALA A 24 19.08 -12.39 14.70
CA ALA A 24 19.72 -13.36 13.80
C ALA A 24 21.13 -13.66 14.33
N ARG A 25 21.82 -14.62 13.71
CA ARG A 25 23.21 -14.93 14.05
C ARG A 25 24.11 -13.69 14.03
N PRO A 26 25.13 -13.62 14.92
CA PRO A 26 26.17 -12.60 14.87
C PRO A 26 26.76 -12.40 13.48
N GLY A 27 27.06 -11.16 13.11
CA GLY A 27 27.61 -10.78 11.80
C GLY A 27 26.59 -10.74 10.65
N GLN A 28 25.38 -11.31 10.81
CA GLN A 28 24.36 -11.30 9.77
C GLN A 28 23.42 -10.10 9.85
N TRP A 29 22.92 -9.65 8.69
CA TRP A 29 21.89 -8.61 8.60
C TRP A 29 20.54 -9.22 8.24
N SER A 30 19.58 -9.17 9.17
CA SER A 30 18.23 -9.73 8.99
C SER A 30 17.15 -8.65 9.00
N ALA A 31 15.94 -9.01 8.56
CA ALA A 31 14.77 -8.15 8.67
C ALA A 31 14.48 -7.77 10.14
N ARG A 32 14.66 -8.72 11.08
CA ARG A 32 14.46 -8.47 12.51
C ARG A 32 15.50 -7.50 13.07
N LYS A 33 16.77 -7.64 12.70
CA LYS A 33 17.84 -6.67 13.06
C LYS A 33 17.58 -5.28 12.49
N SER A 34 17.04 -5.20 11.26
CA SER A 34 16.62 -3.92 10.68
C SER A 34 15.51 -3.23 11.49
N GLN A 35 14.54 -4.00 12.00
CA GLN A 35 13.50 -3.46 12.88
C GLN A 35 14.08 -2.99 14.23
N LEU A 36 15.02 -3.74 14.80
CA LEU A 36 15.70 -3.35 16.03
C LEU A 36 16.48 -2.05 15.85
N LEU A 37 17.20 -1.90 14.73
CA LEU A 37 17.93 -0.66 14.42
C LEU A 37 17.00 0.54 14.34
N VAL A 38 15.83 0.40 13.71
CA VAL A 38 14.85 1.50 13.64
C VAL A 38 14.42 1.92 15.04
N LYS A 39 14.03 0.94 15.88
CA LYS A 39 13.58 1.19 17.25
C LYS A 39 14.68 1.84 18.09
N GLU A 40 15.90 1.30 18.04
CA GLU A 40 17.01 1.78 18.87
C GLU A 40 17.50 3.16 18.43
N TYR A 41 17.54 3.40 17.12
CA TYR A 41 17.87 4.72 16.59
C TYR A 41 16.87 5.77 17.06
N GLU A 42 15.57 5.47 17.01
CA GLU A 42 14.53 6.37 17.51
C GLU A 42 14.61 6.56 19.04
N ASN A 43 14.87 5.49 19.80
CA ASN A 43 15.05 5.56 21.25
C ASN A 43 16.24 6.43 21.67
N GLN A 44 17.33 6.41 20.90
CA GLN A 44 18.52 7.24 21.17
C GLN A 44 18.42 8.66 20.56
N GLY A 45 17.20 9.14 20.26
CA GLY A 45 16.95 10.48 19.76
C GLY A 45 17.22 10.66 18.26
N GLY A 46 17.50 9.57 17.54
CA GLY A 46 17.65 9.54 16.10
C GLY A 46 16.32 9.81 15.38
N GLY A 47 16.35 10.73 14.43
CA GLY A 47 15.19 11.13 13.63
C GLY A 47 15.47 11.11 12.13
N TYR A 48 14.50 11.63 11.38
CA TYR A 48 14.51 11.66 9.92
C TYR A 48 14.19 13.08 9.43
N GLN A 49 14.92 13.53 8.42
CA GLN A 49 14.81 14.84 7.80
C GLN A 49 14.20 14.76 6.41
N GLY A 50 13.44 15.79 6.07
CA GLY A 50 12.82 15.97 4.76
C GLY A 50 11.53 15.16 4.57
N PRO A 51 10.78 15.46 3.51
CA PRO A 51 9.58 14.70 3.17
C PRO A 51 9.96 13.27 2.79
N ARG A 52 9.03 12.33 3.07
CA ARG A 52 9.16 10.96 2.55
C ARG A 52 9.15 10.98 1.03
N ASP A 53 10.08 10.26 0.42
CA ASP A 53 10.12 10.12 -1.04
C ASP A 53 8.96 9.24 -1.56
N GLU A 54 8.77 9.21 -2.88
CA GLU A 54 7.64 8.49 -3.49
C GLU A 54 7.63 6.99 -3.15
N ARG A 55 8.81 6.36 -3.03
CA ARG A 55 8.94 4.94 -2.68
C ARG A 55 8.48 4.70 -1.25
N GLN A 56 8.94 5.53 -0.31
CA GLN A 56 8.51 5.48 1.10
C GLN A 56 7.02 5.75 1.25
N GLN A 57 6.47 6.72 0.51
CA GLN A 57 5.03 6.98 0.51
C GLN A 57 4.25 5.80 -0.08
N SER A 58 4.75 5.15 -1.13
CA SER A 58 4.14 3.98 -1.73
C SER A 58 4.11 2.79 -0.75
N LEU A 59 5.22 2.53 -0.05
CA LEU A 59 5.27 1.49 0.98
C LEU A 59 4.32 1.79 2.15
N ARG A 60 4.24 3.05 2.59
CA ARG A 60 3.29 3.46 3.63
C ARG A 60 1.85 3.20 3.21
N ARG A 61 1.48 3.51 1.96
CA ARG A 61 0.15 3.23 1.43
C ARG A 61 -0.11 1.73 1.36
N TRP A 62 0.82 0.98 0.76
CA TRP A 62 0.75 -0.47 0.66
C TRP A 62 0.56 -1.14 2.03
N GLY A 63 1.27 -0.70 3.06
CA GLY A 63 1.15 -1.24 4.42
C GLY A 63 -0.14 -0.84 5.16
N ARG A 64 -0.81 0.25 4.75
CA ARG A 64 -2.10 0.68 5.31
C ARG A 64 -3.29 0.01 4.64
N GLU A 65 -3.09 -0.61 3.49
CA GLU A 65 -4.16 -1.31 2.79
C GLU A 65 -4.61 -2.54 3.60
N LYS A 66 -5.93 -2.74 3.69
CA LYS A 66 -6.51 -3.95 4.28
C LYS A 66 -6.45 -5.06 3.24
N TRP A 67 -5.38 -5.83 3.25
CA TRP A 67 -5.20 -6.95 2.32
C TRP A 67 -5.98 -8.19 2.78
N GLN A 68 -6.72 -8.80 1.86
CA GLN A 68 -7.56 -9.95 2.16
C GLN A 68 -7.80 -10.82 0.93
N THR A 69 -8.23 -12.05 1.21
CA THR A 69 -8.82 -12.97 0.23
C THR A 69 -10.22 -12.52 -0.17
N ARG A 70 -10.80 -13.17 -1.18
CA ARG A 70 -12.18 -12.88 -1.62
C ARG A 70 -13.18 -13.00 -0.46
N GLU A 71 -12.99 -13.99 0.41
CA GLU A 71 -13.83 -14.27 1.58
C GLU A 71 -13.50 -13.38 2.80
N GLY A 72 -12.57 -12.42 2.67
CA GLY A 72 -12.17 -11.53 3.77
C GLY A 72 -11.08 -12.10 4.69
N GLY A 73 -10.66 -13.35 4.50
CA GLY A 73 -9.60 -13.96 5.30
C GLY A 73 -8.20 -13.41 4.97
N THR A 74 -7.30 -13.41 5.97
CA THR A 74 -5.90 -13.00 5.81
C THR A 74 -4.98 -14.15 5.37
N ARG A 75 -5.39 -15.40 5.60
CA ARG A 75 -4.66 -16.60 5.19
C ARG A 75 -4.96 -16.95 3.73
N ALA A 76 -4.08 -16.54 2.82
CA ALA A 76 -4.25 -16.80 1.39
C ALA A 76 -3.77 -18.20 0.96
N ARG A 77 -2.79 -18.79 1.66
CA ARG A 77 -2.25 -20.12 1.32
C ARG A 77 -2.83 -21.19 2.22
N GLN A 78 -3.38 -22.24 1.60
CA GLN A 78 -3.97 -23.38 2.28
C GLN A 78 -4.05 -24.56 1.30
N ASP A 79 -3.76 -25.78 1.78
CA ASP A 79 -4.00 -27.04 1.07
C ASP A 79 -3.42 -27.10 -0.36
N GLY A 80 -2.16 -26.67 -0.52
CA GLY A 80 -1.49 -26.65 -1.84
C GLY A 80 -1.99 -25.57 -2.81
N GLU A 81 -2.95 -24.75 -2.37
CA GLU A 81 -3.51 -23.64 -3.13
C GLU A 81 -3.14 -22.28 -2.55
N THR A 82 -3.20 -21.28 -3.42
CA THR A 82 -3.16 -19.88 -3.03
C THR A 82 -4.42 -19.19 -3.53
N LYS A 83 -5.22 -18.66 -2.61
CA LYS A 83 -6.32 -17.72 -2.89
C LYS A 83 -5.74 -16.40 -3.39
N ARG A 84 -6.50 -15.68 -4.21
CA ARG A 84 -6.12 -14.33 -4.65
C ARG A 84 -6.12 -13.39 -3.45
N TYR A 85 -5.07 -12.57 -3.37
CA TYR A 85 -4.90 -11.59 -2.30
C TYR A 85 -4.89 -10.19 -2.90
N LEU A 86 -5.88 -9.38 -2.53
CA LEU A 86 -6.06 -8.01 -3.02
C LEU A 86 -6.48 -7.08 -1.88
N PRO A 87 -6.34 -5.76 -2.05
CA PRO A 87 -6.89 -4.79 -1.10
C PRO A 87 -8.41 -4.93 -1.03
N LYS A 88 -8.99 -4.83 0.17
CA LYS A 88 -10.44 -4.89 0.42
C LYS A 88 -11.23 -3.99 -0.52
N ARG A 89 -10.78 -2.75 -0.70
CA ARG A 89 -11.41 -1.76 -1.59
C ARG A 89 -11.37 -2.15 -3.08
N ALA A 90 -10.37 -2.93 -3.49
CA ALA A 90 -10.32 -3.45 -4.84
C ALA A 90 -11.33 -4.59 -5.02
N TRP A 91 -11.54 -5.43 -4.00
CA TRP A 91 -12.64 -6.40 -4.01
C TRP A 91 -13.99 -5.70 -4.09
N GLU A 92 -14.26 -4.70 -3.25
CA GLU A 92 -15.53 -3.96 -3.20
C GLU A 92 -15.94 -3.35 -4.55
N GLN A 93 -14.98 -2.98 -5.40
CA GLN A 93 -15.22 -2.42 -6.73
C GLN A 93 -15.41 -3.47 -7.84
N LEU A 94 -15.19 -4.75 -7.55
CA LEU A 94 -15.39 -5.84 -8.51
C LEU A 94 -16.78 -6.46 -8.33
N PRO A 95 -17.51 -6.74 -9.42
CA PRO A 95 -18.70 -7.59 -9.37
C PRO A 95 -18.31 -9.02 -8.97
N GLU A 96 -19.23 -9.77 -8.36
CA GLU A 96 -18.93 -11.08 -7.78
C GLU A 96 -18.34 -12.07 -8.78
N GLU A 97 -18.79 -12.06 -10.03
CA GLU A 97 -18.25 -12.88 -11.11
C GLU A 97 -16.77 -12.62 -11.36
N GLU A 98 -16.38 -11.34 -11.45
CA GLU A 98 -14.97 -10.95 -11.61
C GLU A 98 -14.13 -11.30 -10.39
N ARG A 99 -14.74 -11.25 -9.19
CA ARG A 99 -14.06 -11.66 -7.96
C ARG A 99 -13.72 -13.15 -8.02
N ARG A 100 -14.70 -13.98 -8.39
CA ARG A 100 -14.54 -15.43 -8.54
C ARG A 100 -13.55 -15.75 -9.65
N ALA A 101 -13.65 -15.09 -10.81
CA ALA A 101 -12.77 -15.34 -11.94
C ALA A 101 -11.29 -15.12 -11.59
N THR A 102 -10.95 -14.02 -10.92
CA THR A 102 -9.55 -13.73 -10.55
C THR A 102 -9.01 -14.63 -9.43
N ASP A 103 -9.88 -15.10 -8.53
CA ASP A 103 -9.55 -16.06 -7.48
C ASP A 103 -9.32 -17.46 -8.04
N THR A 104 -10.26 -17.97 -8.83
CA THR A 104 -10.16 -19.26 -9.53
C THR A 104 -8.90 -19.31 -10.40
N LYS A 105 -8.60 -18.24 -11.14
CA LYS A 105 -7.35 -18.15 -11.92
C LYS A 105 -6.11 -18.30 -11.04
N LYS A 106 -6.10 -17.70 -9.83
CA LYS A 106 -4.96 -17.81 -8.92
C LYS A 106 -4.82 -19.21 -8.35
N ARG A 107 -5.93 -19.80 -7.88
CA ARG A 107 -5.97 -21.13 -7.28
C ARG A 107 -5.53 -22.21 -8.27
N LYS A 108 -6.13 -22.25 -9.46
CA LYS A 108 -5.79 -23.22 -10.52
C LYS A 108 -4.30 -23.21 -10.85
N ALA A 109 -3.73 -22.02 -11.05
CA ALA A 109 -2.31 -21.90 -11.36
C ALA A 109 -1.40 -22.19 -10.16
N SER A 110 -1.82 -21.91 -8.92
CA SER A 110 -1.03 -22.31 -7.75
C SER A 110 -0.97 -23.82 -7.55
N ARG A 111 -2.04 -24.56 -7.89
CA ARG A 111 -2.04 -26.03 -7.86
C ARG A 111 -0.98 -26.64 -8.78
N SER A 112 -0.71 -25.99 -9.92
CA SER A 112 0.35 -26.39 -10.85
C SER A 112 1.74 -25.84 -10.48
N GLY A 113 1.95 -25.40 -9.24
CA GLY A 113 3.23 -24.88 -8.76
C GLY A 113 3.55 -23.44 -9.19
N ARG A 114 2.67 -22.77 -9.97
CA ARG A 114 2.94 -21.39 -10.43
C ARG A 114 2.66 -20.38 -9.32
N GLN A 115 3.72 -19.95 -8.66
CA GLN A 115 3.65 -18.93 -7.61
C GLN A 115 3.16 -17.57 -8.13
N TYR A 116 3.58 -17.15 -9.32
CA TYR A 116 3.23 -15.84 -9.88
C TYR A 116 2.15 -15.96 -10.95
N VAL A 117 1.02 -15.31 -10.69
CA VAL A 117 -0.15 -15.34 -11.58
C VAL A 117 -0.71 -13.93 -11.65
N ALA A 118 -0.71 -13.35 -12.85
CA ALA A 118 -1.28 -12.03 -13.07
C ALA A 118 -2.75 -11.97 -12.64
N ASN A 119 -3.17 -10.81 -12.15
CA ASN A 119 -4.59 -10.51 -11.92
C ASN A 119 -5.34 -10.54 -13.26
N THR A 120 -6.64 -10.84 -13.25
CA THR A 120 -7.49 -10.60 -14.41
C THR A 120 -7.50 -9.10 -14.75
N GLY A 121 -7.88 -8.75 -15.98
CA GLY A 121 -7.97 -7.35 -16.42
C GLY A 121 -8.75 -6.47 -15.44
N PRO A 122 -9.99 -6.85 -15.08
CA PRO A 122 -10.81 -6.11 -14.12
C PRO A 122 -10.18 -6.00 -12.73
N ALA A 123 -9.64 -7.10 -12.18
CA ALA A 123 -8.96 -7.06 -10.88
C ALA A 123 -7.68 -6.19 -10.89
N ARG A 124 -6.94 -6.17 -12.01
CA ARG A 124 -5.79 -5.28 -12.21
C ARG A 124 -6.22 -3.82 -12.26
N ARG A 125 -7.31 -3.50 -12.97
CA ARG A 125 -7.89 -2.14 -13.03
C ARG A 125 -8.37 -1.68 -11.66
N SER A 126 -9.20 -2.47 -10.99
CA SER A 126 -9.72 -2.15 -9.65
C SER A 126 -8.62 -1.87 -8.62
N ARG A 127 -7.53 -2.66 -8.63
CA ARG A 127 -6.36 -2.40 -7.80
C ARG A 127 -5.69 -1.06 -8.15
N ARG A 128 -5.44 -0.81 -9.44
CA ARG A 128 -4.85 0.45 -9.92
C ARG A 128 -5.70 1.65 -9.49
N ASP A 129 -7.01 1.57 -9.68
CA ASP A 129 -7.94 2.66 -9.37
C ASP A 129 -7.95 2.98 -7.87
N THR A 130 -7.96 1.94 -7.03
CA THR A 130 -7.82 2.10 -5.57
C THR A 130 -6.54 2.84 -5.22
N THR A 131 -5.40 2.43 -5.78
CA THR A 131 -4.09 3.06 -5.54
C THR A 131 -4.04 4.50 -6.05
N SER A 132 -4.62 4.80 -7.23
CA SER A 132 -4.69 6.16 -7.78
C SER A 132 -5.49 7.08 -6.87
N VAL A 133 -6.64 6.62 -6.37
CA VAL A 133 -7.47 7.38 -5.43
C VAL A 133 -6.77 7.54 -4.09
N ASP A 134 -6.10 6.51 -3.55
CA ASP A 134 -5.27 6.64 -2.34
C ASP A 134 -4.20 7.70 -2.49
N ARG A 135 -3.49 7.70 -3.64
CA ARG A 135 -2.47 8.70 -3.95
C ARG A 135 -3.06 10.10 -3.98
N LEU A 136 -4.23 10.30 -4.60
CA LEU A 136 -4.88 11.60 -4.66
C LEU A 136 -5.26 12.11 -3.28
N LEU A 137 -5.86 11.26 -2.44
CA LEU A 137 -6.38 11.66 -1.12
C LEU A 137 -5.27 11.90 -0.08
N ASP A 138 -4.08 11.35 -0.30
CA ASP A 138 -2.88 11.64 0.49
C ASP A 138 -2.30 13.03 0.22
N LEU A 139 -2.56 13.62 -0.95
CA LEU A 139 -2.02 14.93 -1.32
C LEU A 139 -2.73 16.08 -0.60
N ARG A 140 -2.07 17.23 -0.55
CA ARG A 140 -2.69 18.51 -0.19
C ARG A 140 -3.72 18.90 -1.25
N VAL A 141 -4.72 19.70 -0.87
CA VAL A 141 -5.83 20.08 -1.76
C VAL A 141 -5.36 20.67 -3.10
N PRO A 142 -4.37 21.60 -3.14
CA PRO A 142 -3.91 22.15 -4.42
C PRO A 142 -3.30 21.08 -5.34
N ASP A 143 -2.49 20.18 -4.76
CA ASP A 143 -1.81 19.11 -5.49
C ASP A 143 -2.77 18.01 -5.96
N ALA A 144 -3.76 17.69 -5.12
CA ALA A 144 -4.83 16.75 -5.46
C ALA A 144 -5.68 17.28 -6.62
N ALA A 145 -6.02 18.56 -6.60
CA ALA A 145 -6.84 19.19 -7.63
C ALA A 145 -6.20 19.16 -9.02
N LYS A 146 -4.88 19.36 -9.10
CA LYS A 146 -4.12 19.26 -10.36
C LYS A 146 -4.20 17.89 -11.02
N ARG A 147 -4.58 16.85 -10.27
CA ARG A 147 -4.64 15.45 -10.74
C ARG A 147 -6.06 14.95 -11.02
N LEU A 148 -7.09 15.76 -10.78
CA LEU A 148 -8.48 15.34 -10.97
C LEU A 148 -8.81 15.04 -12.43
N ASN A 149 -8.27 15.83 -13.36
CA ASN A 149 -8.44 15.63 -14.81
C ASN A 149 -7.97 14.25 -15.29
N SER A 150 -6.92 13.69 -14.66
CA SER A 150 -6.34 12.39 -15.02
C SER A 150 -7.15 11.19 -14.54
N LEU A 151 -8.14 11.40 -13.67
CA LEU A 151 -9.00 10.32 -13.18
C LEU A 151 -10.16 10.08 -14.12
N ASP A 152 -10.69 8.86 -14.18
CA ASP A 152 -11.95 8.53 -14.84
C ASP A 152 -13.17 8.82 -13.92
N THR A 153 -14.38 8.82 -14.47
CA THR A 153 -15.62 9.11 -13.72
C THR A 153 -15.82 8.18 -12.53
N ARG A 154 -15.42 6.91 -12.65
CA ARG A 154 -15.55 5.90 -11.59
C ARG A 154 -14.54 6.15 -10.46
N GLN A 155 -13.31 6.52 -10.79
CA GLN A 155 -12.28 6.94 -9.86
C GLN A 155 -12.69 8.23 -9.13
N LEU A 156 -13.26 9.21 -9.83
CA LEU A 156 -13.77 10.46 -9.24
C LEU A 156 -14.92 10.19 -8.26
N ARG A 157 -15.90 9.36 -8.62
CA ARG A 157 -16.98 8.95 -7.69
C ARG A 157 -16.43 8.23 -6.46
N SER A 158 -15.45 7.35 -6.64
CA SER A 158 -14.77 6.66 -5.54
C SER A 158 -14.00 7.65 -4.64
N ALA A 159 -13.29 8.61 -5.23
CA ALA A 159 -12.58 9.66 -4.51
C ALA A 159 -13.55 10.54 -3.71
N LEU A 160 -14.67 10.95 -4.30
CA LEU A 160 -15.70 11.75 -3.64
C LEU A 160 -16.26 11.05 -2.40
N ARG A 161 -16.72 9.80 -2.56
CA ARG A 161 -17.26 8.99 -1.46
C ARG A 161 -16.25 8.85 -0.32
N ARG A 162 -15.00 8.57 -0.66
CA ARG A 162 -13.93 8.37 0.31
C ARG A 162 -13.47 9.65 0.99
N GLU A 163 -13.47 10.77 0.29
CA GLU A 163 -13.14 12.06 0.88
C GLU A 163 -14.22 12.47 1.88
N ARG A 164 -15.51 12.32 1.51
CA ARG A 164 -16.66 12.60 2.39
C ARG A 164 -16.73 11.68 3.62
N ALA A 165 -16.32 10.41 3.49
CA ALA A 165 -16.27 9.47 4.60
C ALA A 165 -14.98 9.59 5.45
N GLY A 166 -14.07 10.49 5.08
CA GLY A 166 -12.73 10.58 5.66
C GLY A 166 -12.40 11.99 6.13
N LYS A 167 -11.45 12.65 5.45
CA LYS A 167 -10.95 13.97 5.83
C LYS A 167 -11.96 15.10 5.58
N SER A 168 -12.96 14.88 4.73
CA SER A 168 -14.06 15.81 4.42
C SER A 168 -13.60 17.23 4.06
N ARG A 169 -12.51 17.35 3.30
CA ARG A 169 -11.97 18.65 2.87
C ARG A 169 -12.93 19.29 1.87
N LYS A 170 -13.75 20.23 2.34
CA LYS A 170 -14.82 20.92 1.57
C LYS A 170 -14.34 21.40 0.19
N THR A 171 -13.18 22.02 0.11
CA THR A 171 -12.61 22.51 -1.16
C THR A 171 -12.31 21.38 -2.15
N LEU A 172 -11.79 20.25 -1.68
CA LEU A 172 -11.50 19.10 -2.53
C LEU A 172 -12.79 18.41 -2.98
N VAL A 173 -13.76 18.25 -2.08
CA VAL A 173 -15.10 17.72 -2.38
C VAL A 173 -15.74 18.52 -3.51
N ARG A 174 -15.82 19.84 -3.37
CA ARG A 174 -16.37 20.75 -4.39
C ARG A 174 -15.64 20.64 -5.73
N ARG A 175 -14.31 20.49 -5.72
CA ARG A 175 -13.51 20.33 -6.94
C ARG A 175 -13.78 18.99 -7.63
N ILE A 176 -13.94 17.90 -6.87
CA ILE A 176 -14.28 16.59 -7.42
C ILE A 176 -15.70 16.61 -8.03
N GLU A 177 -16.65 17.25 -7.35
CA GLU A 177 -18.03 17.42 -7.85
C GLU A 177 -18.08 18.24 -9.14
N ALA A 178 -17.36 19.36 -9.19
CA ALA A 178 -17.26 20.18 -10.39
C ALA A 178 -16.63 19.41 -11.56
N GLU A 179 -15.60 18.59 -11.30
CA GLU A 179 -14.98 17.75 -12.33
C GLU A 179 -15.92 16.62 -12.80
N LEU A 180 -16.74 16.06 -11.90
CA LEU A 180 -17.77 15.08 -12.26
C LEU A 180 -18.88 15.71 -13.10
N ALA A 181 -19.28 16.95 -12.82
CA ALA A 181 -20.34 17.64 -13.57
C ALA A 181 -19.91 18.03 -15.00
N ARG A 182 -18.60 18.04 -15.29
CA ARG A 182 -18.05 18.33 -16.62
C ARG A 182 -18.03 17.12 -17.56
N ARG A 183 -18.35 15.93 -17.06
CA ARG A 183 -18.20 14.64 -17.77
C ARG A 183 -19.54 13.95 -17.93
#